data_AF-A0A9R0RTS6-F1
#
_entry.id   AF-A0A9R0RTS6-F1
#
_cell.length_a   1.000
_cell.length_b   1.000
_cell.length_c   1.000
_cell.angle_alpha   90.00
_cell.angle_beta   90.00
_cell.angle_gamma   90.00
#
_symmetry.space_group_name_H-M   'P 1'
#
loop_
_entity.id
_entity.type
_entity.pdbx_description
1 polymer ?
#
loop_
_entity_poly.entity_id
_entity_poly.type
_entity_poly.pdbx_seq_one_letter_code
_entity_poly.pdbx_strand_id
1 'polypeptide(L)'
;MDHAADTFRTDLMTITRHVLNEQSRHPESRGDLTILLSHIVLGCKFVASAVNKAGLAKLTGLAGETNGEEQKKLDVLSNEVFVNALVSSGRTCVLVSEEDEKATFVDPKLRGKYCVCFDPLDGSSNIDCGVSIGTIFGIYMIKNQDTVTLEEVLQPGKDMIAAGYCMYGSSCTLVLSTGNGVNGFTLDPSLGEFIMTHPDIKIPPKGKIYSVNEGNAKNWDTPTAKYVEKCKYPTDGSSPKSLRYIGSMVADVHRTLLYGGIFLYPADKKSPSGKLRVMYEVFPMSFLMEEAGGQSFTGKGRVMDERAKLVVQTTTLIAVVQTCLMLIHKRDVRRGDKPVIRYAPMLTRYQERMANLNYIYNCSDTKALWMLRMKRAPFTRLVQTFRSKGLLRDSIYTSAKEQVAMFLHVAGYNQRFRFIPNTFRGSMKTISWYFRQVLYVVGELRGEMIRSPIGRTPSKIRSSPR
;
A
#
# COMPACT_ATOMS: atom_id res chain seq x y z
N MET A 1 -18.22 27.60 20.20
CA MET A 1 -18.82 26.29 20.55
C MET A 1 -19.16 26.37 22.02
N ASP A 2 -20.44 26.25 22.34
CA ASP A 2 -20.94 26.35 23.71
C ASP A 2 -20.67 25.00 24.40
N HIS A 3 -19.50 24.84 25.00
CA HIS A 3 -19.04 23.58 25.60
C HIS A 3 -19.72 23.25 26.95
N ALA A 4 -20.69 24.06 27.37
CA ALA A 4 -21.29 23.98 28.70
C ALA A 4 -22.52 23.05 28.82
N ALA A 5 -23.01 22.43 27.73
CA ALA A 5 -24.31 21.75 27.73
C ALA A 5 -24.33 20.23 27.47
N ASP A 6 -23.21 19.57 27.14
CA ASP A 6 -23.27 18.24 26.49
C ASP A 6 -23.09 17.01 27.40
N THR A 7 -22.85 17.15 28.72
CA THR A 7 -22.57 15.97 29.57
C THR A 7 -23.79 15.08 29.84
N PHE A 8 -25.01 15.51 29.48
CA PHE A 8 -26.27 14.77 29.68
C PHE A 8 -27.15 14.67 28.42
N ARG A 9 -26.57 14.85 27.22
CA ARG A 9 -27.36 14.80 25.98
C ARG A 9 -27.79 13.36 25.68
N THR A 10 -29.07 13.05 25.90
CA THR A 10 -29.65 11.72 25.64
C THR A 10 -30.11 11.54 24.19
N ASP A 11 -30.43 12.62 23.49
CA ASP A 11 -30.80 12.60 22.07
C ASP A 11 -29.57 12.74 21.17
N LEU A 12 -28.91 11.61 20.92
CA LEU A 12 -27.69 11.55 20.11
C LEU A 12 -28.02 11.43 18.62
N MET A 13 -27.38 12.26 17.80
CA MET A 13 -27.41 12.15 16.34
C MET A 13 -26.24 11.28 15.87
N THR A 14 -26.47 9.97 15.76
CA THR A 14 -25.45 9.06 15.20
C THR A 14 -25.35 9.22 13.69
N ILE A 15 -24.22 8.81 13.12
CA ILE A 15 -24.05 8.80 11.65
C ILE A 15 -25.12 7.95 10.97
N THR A 16 -25.48 6.80 11.55
CA THR A 16 -26.55 5.92 11.02
C THR A 16 -27.89 6.65 11.00
N ARG A 17 -28.25 7.33 12.10
CA ARG A 17 -29.48 8.13 12.17
C ARG A 17 -29.46 9.28 11.17
N HIS A 18 -28.33 9.98 11.03
CA HIS A 18 -28.19 11.07 10.06
C HIS A 18 -28.40 10.56 8.62
N VAL A 19 -27.74 9.47 8.23
CA VAL A 19 -27.87 8.90 6.88
C VAL A 19 -29.30 8.40 6.61
N LEU A 20 -29.97 7.79 7.60
CA LEU A 20 -31.38 7.40 7.48
C LEU A 20 -32.30 8.62 7.31
N ASN A 21 -32.04 9.70 8.03
CA ASN A 21 -32.79 10.95 7.89
C ASN A 21 -32.58 11.55 6.49
N GLU A 22 -31.36 11.58 5.97
CA GLU A 22 -31.09 12.03 4.60
C GLU A 22 -31.77 11.11 3.57
N GLN A 23 -31.71 9.79 3.74
CA GLN A 23 -32.41 8.85 2.87
C GLN A 23 -33.92 9.15 2.80
N SER A 24 -34.55 9.49 3.93
CA SER A 24 -35.99 9.79 3.98
C SER A 24 -36.40 11.00 3.12
N ARG A 25 -35.45 11.86 2.76
CA ARG A 25 -35.66 13.01 1.86
C ARG A 25 -35.66 12.63 0.38
N HIS A 26 -35.26 11.39 0.05
CA HIS A 26 -35.14 10.86 -1.31
C HIS A 26 -36.04 9.62 -1.45
N PRO A 27 -37.33 9.77 -1.84
CA PRO A 27 -38.30 8.67 -1.91
C PRO A 27 -37.88 7.50 -2.81
N GLU A 28 -37.04 7.77 -3.81
CA GLU A 28 -36.45 6.80 -4.72
C GLU A 28 -35.32 5.95 -4.09
N SER A 29 -34.80 6.38 -2.94
CA SER A 29 -33.67 5.74 -2.26
C SER A 29 -34.11 4.52 -1.45
N ARG A 30 -33.71 3.33 -1.93
CA ARG A 30 -34.04 2.03 -1.32
C ARG A 30 -33.14 1.61 -0.15
N GLY A 31 -32.29 2.52 0.36
CA GLY A 31 -31.39 2.26 1.49
C GLY A 31 -30.08 1.55 1.15
N ASP A 32 -29.80 1.30 -0.13
CA ASP A 32 -28.53 0.71 -0.57
C ASP A 32 -27.32 1.54 -0.12
N LEU A 33 -27.39 2.87 -0.22
CA LEU A 33 -26.32 3.77 0.21
C LEU A 33 -26.13 3.72 1.73
N THR A 34 -27.21 3.61 2.50
CA THR A 34 -27.16 3.50 3.96
C THR A 34 -26.44 2.22 4.41
N ILE A 35 -26.73 1.09 3.75
CA ILE A 35 -26.05 -0.18 3.99
C ILE A 35 -24.56 -0.06 3.65
N LEU A 36 -24.23 0.53 2.51
CA LEU A 36 -22.84 0.75 2.09
C LEU A 36 -22.07 1.63 3.09
N LEU A 37 -22.63 2.78 3.49
CA LEU A 37 -22.01 3.68 4.46
C LEU A 37 -21.83 3.02 5.82
N SER A 38 -22.74 2.14 6.25
CA SER A 38 -22.58 1.37 7.48
C SER A 38 -21.36 0.43 7.44
N HIS A 39 -21.05 -0.15 6.27
CA HIS A 39 -19.86 -0.98 6.08
C HIS A 39 -18.57 -0.15 5.99
N ILE A 40 -18.63 1.04 5.41
CA ILE A 40 -17.52 2.01 5.46
C ILE A 40 -17.22 2.40 6.90
N VAL A 41 -18.25 2.72 7.69
CA VAL A 41 -18.14 3.04 9.12
C VAL A 41 -17.52 1.88 9.91
N LEU A 42 -17.90 0.63 9.60
CA LEU A 42 -17.28 -0.55 10.19
C LEU A 42 -15.77 -0.60 9.89
N GLY A 43 -15.38 -0.40 8.62
CA GLY A 43 -13.97 -0.31 8.21
C GLY A 43 -13.21 0.77 8.99
N CYS A 44 -13.77 1.97 9.08
CA CYS A 44 -13.18 3.07 9.85
C CYS A 44 -12.99 2.72 11.34
N LYS A 45 -14.00 2.09 11.98
CA LYS A 45 -13.89 1.66 13.39
C LYS A 45 -12.81 0.60 13.58
N PHE A 46 -12.70 -0.34 12.64
CA PHE A 46 -11.66 -1.37 12.68
C PHE A 46 -10.27 -0.74 12.57
N VAL A 47 -10.04 0.11 11.56
CA VAL A 47 -8.75 0.76 11.35
C VAL A 47 -8.40 1.66 12.53
N ALA A 48 -9.34 2.43 13.07
CA ALA A 48 -9.12 3.22 14.29
C ALA A 48 -8.65 2.36 15.48
N SER A 49 -9.27 1.20 15.69
CA SER A 49 -8.86 0.24 16.74
C SER A 49 -7.46 -0.32 16.49
N ALA A 50 -7.12 -0.61 15.23
CA ALA A 50 -5.82 -1.15 14.84
C ALA A 50 -4.70 -0.10 14.98
N VAL A 51 -4.92 1.13 14.51
CA VAL A 51 -4.00 2.27 14.65
C VAL A 51 -3.70 2.56 16.12
N ASN A 52 -4.73 2.63 16.97
CA ASN A 52 -4.56 2.90 18.42
C ASN A 52 -3.76 1.82 19.15
N LYS A 53 -3.65 0.62 18.59
CA LYS A 53 -2.89 -0.51 19.16
C LYS A 53 -1.60 -0.79 18.40
N ALA A 54 -1.26 0.01 17.38
CA ALA A 54 -0.26 -0.38 16.41
C ALA A 54 1.14 -0.61 17.03
N GLY A 55 1.53 0.25 17.97
CA GLY A 55 2.80 0.12 18.71
C GLY A 55 2.82 -1.08 19.67
N LEU A 56 1.68 -1.44 20.27
CA LEU A 56 1.58 -2.57 21.20
C LEU A 56 1.52 -3.92 20.48
N ALA A 57 0.78 -3.97 19.37
CA ALA A 57 0.55 -5.17 18.59
C ALA A 57 1.66 -5.44 17.55
N LYS A 58 2.75 -4.66 17.55
CA LYS A 58 3.83 -4.70 16.53
C LYS A 58 3.29 -4.65 15.10
N LEU A 59 2.21 -3.88 14.92
CA LEU A 59 1.63 -3.56 13.62
C LEU A 59 2.39 -2.40 12.97
N THR A 60 3.12 -1.62 13.77
CA THR A 60 4.17 -0.73 13.29
C THR A 60 5.43 -1.56 13.00
N GLY A 61 5.81 -1.63 11.72
CA GLY A 61 6.98 -2.38 11.27
C GLY A 61 6.74 -3.21 10.02
N LEU A 62 7.84 -3.50 9.34
CA LEU A 62 7.88 -4.16 8.03
C LEU A 62 7.15 -5.51 8.06
N ALA A 63 6.17 -5.68 7.16
CA ALA A 63 5.71 -7.01 6.78
C ALA A 63 6.88 -7.74 6.12
N GLY A 64 7.07 -9.03 6.43
CA GLY A 64 8.19 -9.80 5.91
C GLY A 64 8.23 -9.83 4.37
N GLU A 65 9.42 -9.57 3.83
CA GLU A 65 9.88 -9.61 2.43
C GLU A 65 8.86 -9.95 1.32
N THR A 66 8.38 -8.90 0.63
CA THR A 66 8.08 -8.96 -0.81
C THR A 66 8.44 -7.63 -1.48
N ASN A 67 8.64 -7.67 -2.79
CA ASN A 67 9.39 -6.67 -3.55
C ASN A 67 8.59 -5.39 -3.84
N GLY A 68 9.19 -4.23 -3.58
CA GLY A 68 8.82 -2.95 -4.19
C GLY A 68 7.86 -2.14 -3.34
N GLU A 69 8.41 -1.15 -2.64
CA GLU A 69 7.79 -0.30 -1.61
C GLU A 69 7.43 -1.03 -0.30
N GLU A 70 7.84 -0.41 0.80
CA GLU A 70 7.80 -0.94 2.16
C GLU A 70 6.35 -0.97 2.68
N GLN A 71 5.52 -1.90 2.18
CA GLN A 71 4.11 -2.02 2.58
C GLN A 71 4.02 -2.26 4.09
N LYS A 72 3.52 -1.27 4.84
CA LYS A 72 3.41 -1.38 6.29
C LYS A 72 2.27 -2.37 6.58
N LYS A 73 2.42 -3.22 7.60
CA LYS A 73 1.40 -4.24 7.93
C LYS A 73 0.00 -3.66 8.11
N LEU A 74 -0.08 -2.40 8.51
CA LEU A 74 -1.35 -1.70 8.72
C LEU A 74 -2.02 -1.29 7.40
N ASP A 75 -1.26 -1.02 6.34
CA ASP A 75 -1.78 -0.71 5.00
C ASP A 75 -2.51 -1.92 4.43
N VAL A 76 -1.84 -3.08 4.43
CA VAL A 76 -2.42 -4.37 4.00
C VAL A 76 -3.66 -4.72 4.80
N LEU A 77 -3.58 -4.62 6.13
CA LEU A 77 -4.70 -4.92 7.02
C LEU A 77 -5.89 -3.99 6.78
N SER A 78 -5.63 -2.70 6.59
CA SER A 78 -6.69 -1.71 6.33
C SER A 78 -7.34 -1.98 4.98
N ASN A 79 -6.56 -2.30 3.94
CA ASN A 79 -7.07 -2.67 2.63
C ASN A 79 -7.96 -3.92 2.70
N GLU A 80 -7.47 -5.00 3.30
CA GLU A 80 -8.22 -6.26 3.43
C GLU A 80 -9.56 -6.06 4.15
N VAL A 81 -9.57 -5.27 5.22
CA VAL A 81 -10.79 -4.98 5.98
C VAL A 81 -11.80 -4.19 5.16
N PHE A 82 -11.34 -3.16 4.43
CA PHE A 82 -12.22 -2.38 3.57
C PHE A 82 -12.76 -3.21 2.41
N VAL A 83 -11.92 -3.98 1.71
CA VAL A 83 -12.36 -4.87 0.64
C VAL A 83 -13.42 -5.85 1.15
N ASN A 84 -13.17 -6.52 2.28
CA ASN A 84 -14.12 -7.47 2.85
C ASN A 84 -15.43 -6.81 3.27
N ALA A 85 -15.39 -5.67 3.95
CA ALA A 85 -16.58 -4.95 4.39
C ALA A 85 -17.41 -4.42 3.20
N LEU A 86 -16.75 -3.88 2.17
CA LEU A 86 -17.41 -3.34 1.00
C LEU A 86 -18.06 -4.45 0.17
N VAL A 87 -17.36 -5.58 -0.06
CA VAL A 87 -17.94 -6.75 -0.73
C VAL A 87 -19.10 -7.34 0.07
N SER A 88 -18.95 -7.48 1.39
CA SER A 88 -20.01 -8.06 2.24
C SER A 88 -21.26 -7.18 2.34
N SER A 89 -21.16 -5.89 2.01
CA SER A 89 -22.32 -5.01 1.94
C SER A 89 -23.35 -5.45 0.91
N GLY A 90 -22.90 -6.17 -0.13
CA GLY A 90 -23.72 -6.53 -1.30
C GLY A 90 -24.14 -5.32 -2.13
N ARG A 91 -23.53 -4.14 -1.93
CA ARG A 91 -23.90 -2.88 -2.61
C ARG A 91 -22.87 -2.39 -3.60
N THR A 92 -21.68 -2.98 -3.64
CA THR A 92 -20.59 -2.58 -4.53
C THR A 92 -20.45 -3.50 -5.76
N CYS A 93 -20.07 -2.94 -6.90
CA CYS A 93 -19.69 -3.69 -8.10
C CYS A 93 -18.20 -3.57 -8.45
N VAL A 94 -17.57 -2.44 -8.09
CA VAL A 94 -16.15 -2.21 -8.33
C VAL A 94 -15.54 -1.51 -7.13
N LEU A 95 -14.32 -1.92 -6.80
CA LEU A 95 -13.49 -1.31 -5.77
C LEU A 95 -12.18 -0.82 -6.42
N VAL A 96 -11.77 0.40 -6.07
CA VAL A 96 -10.50 0.99 -6.50
C VAL A 96 -9.74 1.43 -5.26
N SER A 97 -8.74 0.65 -4.87
CA SER A 97 -7.90 0.93 -3.71
C SER A 97 -6.57 1.58 -4.13
N GLU A 98 -5.96 2.38 -3.26
CA GLU A 98 -4.56 2.80 -3.40
C GLU A 98 -3.60 1.61 -3.40
N GLU A 99 -3.93 0.59 -2.61
CA GLU A 99 -3.09 -0.58 -2.33
C GLU A 99 -3.18 -1.69 -3.40
N ASP A 100 -4.15 -1.58 -4.32
CA ASP A 100 -4.38 -2.58 -5.37
C ASP A 100 -3.92 -2.04 -6.74
N GLU A 101 -3.06 -2.79 -7.45
CA GLU A 101 -2.60 -2.42 -8.80
C GLU A 101 -3.74 -2.31 -9.83
N LYS A 102 -4.84 -3.02 -9.60
CA LYS A 102 -5.99 -3.13 -10.51
C LYS A 102 -7.28 -2.95 -9.73
N ALA A 103 -8.28 -2.37 -10.41
CA ALA A 103 -9.63 -2.34 -9.87
C ALA A 103 -10.15 -3.76 -9.60
N THR A 104 -10.75 -3.95 -8.43
CA THR A 104 -11.33 -5.21 -8.00
C THR A 104 -12.80 -5.25 -8.43
N PHE A 105 -13.13 -6.14 -9.36
CA PHE A 105 -14.49 -6.37 -9.83
C PHE A 105 -15.18 -7.38 -8.94
N VAL A 106 -16.31 -7.00 -8.34
CA VAL A 106 -17.06 -7.87 -7.43
C VAL A 106 -17.76 -8.97 -8.23
N ASP A 107 -17.73 -10.21 -7.69
CA ASP A 107 -18.42 -11.37 -8.26
C ASP A 107 -19.89 -11.01 -8.56
N PRO A 108 -20.42 -11.35 -9.74
CA PRO A 108 -21.82 -11.09 -10.11
C PRO A 108 -22.85 -11.47 -9.04
N LYS A 109 -22.61 -12.53 -8.25
CA LYS A 109 -23.53 -12.98 -7.19
C LYS A 109 -23.58 -12.07 -5.96
N LEU A 110 -22.53 -11.27 -5.75
CA LEU A 110 -22.36 -10.37 -4.61
C LEU A 110 -22.47 -8.89 -5.03
N ARG A 111 -22.76 -8.66 -6.31
CA ARG A 111 -22.66 -7.36 -6.96
C ARG A 111 -23.84 -6.46 -6.58
N GLY A 112 -23.51 -5.23 -6.19
CA GLY A 112 -24.47 -4.13 -6.14
C GLY A 112 -24.22 -3.08 -7.22
N LYS A 113 -24.59 -1.83 -6.96
CA LYS A 113 -24.62 -0.76 -7.96
C LYS A 113 -23.55 0.33 -7.80
N TYR A 114 -22.73 0.25 -6.76
CA TYR A 114 -21.78 1.30 -6.42
C TYR A 114 -20.34 0.93 -6.77
N CYS A 115 -19.60 1.92 -7.27
CA CYS A 115 -18.14 1.86 -7.29
C CYS A 115 -17.60 2.66 -6.10
N VAL A 116 -16.66 2.09 -5.36
CA VAL A 116 -16.01 2.75 -4.22
C VAL A 116 -14.52 2.90 -4.49
N CYS A 117 -14.05 4.13 -4.50
CA CYS A 117 -12.63 4.48 -4.62
C CYS A 117 -12.12 4.89 -3.24
N PHE A 118 -11.07 4.28 -2.74
CA PHE A 118 -10.61 4.54 -1.37
C PHE A 118 -9.11 4.45 -1.20
N ASP A 119 -8.58 5.29 -0.32
CA ASP A 119 -7.27 5.14 0.28
C ASP A 119 -7.50 4.57 1.68
N PRO A 120 -7.17 3.29 1.92
CA PRO A 120 -7.45 2.66 3.20
C PRO A 120 -6.64 3.29 4.34
N LEU A 121 -5.47 3.89 4.07
CA LEU A 121 -4.59 4.45 5.09
C LEU A 121 -3.71 5.62 4.57
N ASP A 122 -4.31 6.80 4.38
CA ASP A 122 -3.59 8.04 4.05
C ASP A 122 -2.60 8.41 5.16
N GLY A 123 -1.41 8.82 4.71
CA GLY A 123 -0.35 9.27 5.60
C GLY A 123 0.36 8.11 6.31
N SER A 124 0.26 6.88 5.83
CA SER A 124 0.90 5.69 6.43
C SER A 124 2.38 5.87 6.80
N SER A 125 3.13 6.68 6.03
CA SER A 125 4.51 7.07 6.34
C SER A 125 4.69 7.67 7.76
N ASN A 126 3.65 8.28 8.32
CA ASN A 126 3.62 8.96 9.61
C ASN A 126 3.14 8.08 10.78
N ILE A 127 2.80 6.81 10.54
CA ILE A 127 2.33 5.89 11.60
C ILE A 127 3.37 5.77 12.72
N ASP A 128 4.65 5.61 12.38
CA ASP A 128 5.70 5.31 13.36
C ASP A 128 6.02 6.49 14.28
N CYS A 129 5.72 7.72 13.86
CA CYS A 129 5.90 8.93 14.66
C CYS A 129 4.63 9.39 15.39
N GLY A 130 3.55 8.61 15.33
CA GLY A 130 2.30 8.89 16.06
C GLY A 130 1.56 10.14 15.60
N VAL A 131 1.78 10.56 14.35
CA VAL A 131 1.09 11.70 13.74
C VAL A 131 -0.25 11.24 13.16
N SER A 132 -1.21 12.16 13.06
CA SER A 132 -2.54 11.88 12.50
C SER A 132 -2.44 11.30 11.08
N ILE A 133 -3.22 10.27 10.85
CA ILE A 133 -3.41 9.55 9.58
C ILE A 133 -4.91 9.40 9.30
N GLY A 134 -5.31 8.77 8.20
CA GLY A 134 -6.73 8.58 7.95
C GLY A 134 -7.09 7.59 6.86
N THR A 135 -8.37 7.47 6.57
CA THR A 135 -8.92 6.74 5.42
C THR A 135 -9.69 7.73 4.58
N ILE A 136 -9.62 7.62 3.25
CA ILE A 136 -10.36 8.48 2.31
C ILE A 136 -11.25 7.58 1.44
N PHE A 137 -12.47 8.03 1.12
CA PHE A 137 -13.34 7.29 0.22
C PHE A 137 -14.24 8.20 -0.63
N GLY A 138 -14.48 7.80 -1.87
CA GLY A 138 -15.44 8.37 -2.80
C GLY A 138 -16.36 7.29 -3.36
N ILE A 139 -17.63 7.64 -3.59
CA ILE A 139 -18.67 6.70 -4.01
C ILE A 139 -19.28 7.21 -5.32
N TYR A 140 -19.28 6.34 -6.32
CA TYR A 140 -19.93 6.53 -7.61
C TYR A 140 -21.06 5.53 -7.80
N MET A 141 -22.07 5.93 -8.58
CA MET A 141 -23.07 4.99 -9.07
C MET A 141 -22.67 4.46 -10.44
N ILE A 142 -22.75 3.14 -10.64
CA ILE A 142 -22.54 2.49 -11.93
C ILE A 142 -23.90 2.24 -12.59
N LYS A 143 -24.05 2.76 -13.81
CA LYS A 143 -25.32 2.69 -14.56
C LYS A 143 -25.61 1.29 -15.07
N ASN A 144 -24.60 0.60 -15.62
CA ASN A 144 -24.75 -0.75 -16.15
C ASN A 144 -23.95 -1.77 -15.32
N GLN A 145 -24.65 -2.59 -14.53
CA GLN A 145 -24.02 -3.57 -13.64
C GLN A 145 -23.60 -4.86 -14.35
N ASP A 146 -24.17 -5.14 -15.53
CA ASP A 146 -23.95 -6.40 -16.25
C ASP A 146 -22.62 -6.38 -17.02
N THR A 147 -22.21 -5.20 -17.50
CA THR A 147 -20.98 -5.00 -18.27
C THR A 147 -20.12 -3.91 -17.68
N VAL A 148 -19.77 -4.02 -16.39
CA VAL A 148 -18.94 -3.00 -15.75
C VAL A 148 -17.57 -2.95 -16.42
N THR A 149 -17.26 -1.82 -17.03
CA THR A 149 -15.95 -1.57 -17.66
C THR A 149 -15.13 -0.60 -16.84
N LEU A 150 -13.81 -0.61 -17.05
CA LEU A 150 -12.92 0.36 -16.42
C LEU A 150 -13.26 1.81 -16.82
N GLU A 151 -13.85 2.03 -18.00
CA GLU A 151 -14.27 3.37 -18.44
C GLU A 151 -15.45 3.92 -17.63
N GLU A 152 -16.33 3.04 -17.14
CA GLU A 152 -17.42 3.40 -16.21
C GLU A 152 -16.92 3.68 -14.80
N VAL A 153 -15.71 3.24 -14.46
CA VAL A 153 -15.05 3.52 -13.18
C VAL A 153 -14.35 4.88 -13.23
N LEU A 154 -13.77 5.23 -14.38
CA LEU A 154 -13.04 6.49 -14.62
C LEU A 154 -14.00 7.67 -14.87
N GLN A 155 -14.89 7.92 -13.92
CA GLN A 155 -15.81 9.05 -13.92
C GLN A 155 -15.12 10.33 -13.43
N PRO A 156 -15.59 11.52 -13.85
CA PRO A 156 -15.11 12.78 -13.29
C PRO A 156 -15.57 12.93 -11.83
N GLY A 157 -14.82 13.70 -11.03
CA GLY A 157 -15.11 13.91 -9.60
C GLY A 157 -16.54 14.37 -9.33
N LYS A 158 -17.09 15.24 -10.18
CA LYS A 158 -18.46 15.79 -10.06
C LYS A 158 -19.59 14.76 -10.11
N ASP A 159 -19.32 13.54 -10.59
CA ASP A 159 -20.30 12.46 -10.69
C ASP A 159 -20.36 11.60 -9.40
N MET A 160 -19.54 11.90 -8.39
CA MET A 160 -19.65 11.26 -7.08
C MET A 160 -20.99 11.59 -6.43
N ILE A 161 -21.58 10.58 -5.78
CA ILE A 161 -22.84 10.72 -5.04
C ILE A 161 -22.60 10.90 -3.53
N ALA A 162 -21.42 10.52 -3.06
CA ALA A 162 -20.99 10.71 -1.69
C ALA A 162 -19.46 10.61 -1.61
N ALA A 163 -18.88 11.31 -0.65
CA ALA A 163 -17.46 11.20 -0.34
C ALA A 163 -17.23 11.49 1.15
N GLY A 164 -16.11 11.01 1.66
CA GLY A 164 -15.75 11.21 3.05
C GLY A 164 -14.32 10.84 3.36
N TYR A 165 -13.93 11.13 4.59
CA TYR A 165 -12.71 10.60 5.18
C TYR A 165 -12.93 10.29 6.66
N CYS A 166 -12.10 9.42 7.21
CA CYS A 166 -11.97 9.20 8.64
C CYS A 166 -10.56 9.57 9.07
N MET A 167 -10.42 10.53 9.98
CA MET A 167 -9.14 10.95 10.56
C MET A 167 -8.91 10.22 11.88
N TYR A 168 -7.78 9.53 11.98
CA TYR A 168 -7.29 8.88 13.20
C TYR A 168 -6.25 9.80 13.86
N GLY A 169 -6.74 10.80 14.59
CA GLY A 169 -5.91 11.78 15.31
C GLY A 169 -6.03 11.64 16.82
N SER A 170 -5.99 12.77 17.54
CA SER A 170 -6.29 12.82 18.98
C SER A 170 -7.70 12.30 19.31
N SER A 171 -8.63 12.45 18.37
CA SER A 171 -9.91 11.77 18.33
C SER A 171 -10.09 11.14 16.95
N CYS A 172 -10.94 10.12 16.85
CA CYS A 172 -11.32 9.52 15.57
C CYS A 172 -12.54 10.27 15.02
N THR A 173 -12.37 10.97 13.90
CA THR A 173 -13.40 11.85 13.33
C THR A 173 -13.71 11.42 11.89
N LEU A 174 -14.97 11.11 11.60
CA LEU A 174 -15.46 10.83 10.26
C LEU A 174 -16.17 12.06 9.69
N VAL A 175 -15.75 12.52 8.52
CA VAL A 175 -16.39 13.60 7.77
C VAL A 175 -17.04 13.03 6.51
N LEU A 176 -18.30 13.36 6.29
CA LEU A 176 -19.12 12.80 5.23
C LEU A 176 -19.92 13.90 4.53
N SER A 177 -20.04 13.77 3.21
CA SER A 177 -21.06 14.45 2.42
C SER A 177 -21.74 13.46 1.47
N THR A 178 -23.05 13.63 1.29
CA THR A 178 -23.87 12.96 0.28
C THR A 178 -24.43 13.95 -0.75
N GLY A 179 -23.75 15.09 -0.96
CA GLY A 179 -24.17 16.15 -1.90
C GLY A 179 -25.12 17.22 -1.33
N ASN A 180 -25.41 17.15 -0.02
CA ASN A 180 -26.24 18.13 0.69
C ASN A 180 -25.49 18.71 1.89
N GLY A 181 -24.30 19.26 1.64
CA GLY A 181 -23.43 19.79 2.70
C GLY A 181 -22.56 18.73 3.36
N VAL A 182 -21.79 19.15 4.36
CA VAL A 182 -20.70 18.37 4.97
C VAL A 182 -20.93 18.26 6.46
N ASN A 183 -20.86 17.04 7.01
CA ASN A 183 -21.06 16.81 8.44
C ASN A 183 -19.90 16.01 9.03
N GLY A 184 -19.48 16.38 10.23
CA GLY A 184 -18.42 15.71 11.00
C GLY A 184 -18.96 14.98 12.23
N PHE A 185 -18.51 13.75 12.40
CA PHE A 185 -18.89 12.85 13.47
C PHE A 185 -17.64 12.39 14.22
N THR A 186 -17.69 12.36 15.55
CA THR A 186 -16.59 11.88 16.39
C THR A 186 -16.98 10.53 16.97
N LEU A 187 -16.07 9.56 16.91
CA LEU A 187 -16.27 8.24 17.49
C LEU A 187 -16.24 8.35 19.03
N ASP A 188 -17.33 7.95 19.68
CA ASP A 188 -17.33 7.62 21.10
C ASP A 188 -16.87 6.16 21.27
N PRO A 189 -15.67 5.89 21.83
CA PRO A 189 -15.17 4.54 21.98
C PRO A 189 -15.98 3.69 22.98
N SER A 190 -16.70 4.32 23.91
CA SER A 190 -17.50 3.63 24.93
C SER A 190 -18.80 3.09 24.34
N LEU A 191 -19.37 3.81 23.38
CA LEU A 191 -20.58 3.40 22.65
C LEU A 191 -20.26 2.64 21.37
N GLY A 192 -19.07 2.83 20.79
CA GLY A 192 -18.71 2.29 19.48
C GLY A 192 -19.45 2.99 18.33
N GLU A 193 -19.90 4.22 18.54
CA GLU A 193 -20.76 4.98 17.63
C GLU A 193 -20.13 6.33 17.24
N PHE A 194 -20.30 6.71 15.97
CA PHE A 194 -19.94 8.04 15.48
C PHE A 194 -21.08 9.01 15.75
N ILE A 195 -20.85 9.99 16.62
CA ILE A 195 -21.82 10.99 17.05
C ILE A 195 -21.53 12.31 16.34
N MET A 196 -22.56 12.97 15.81
CA MET A 196 -22.43 14.25 15.15
C MET A 196 -21.87 15.29 16.13
N THR A 197 -20.77 15.92 15.74
CA THR A 197 -20.07 16.95 16.53
C THR A 197 -19.88 18.24 15.75
N HIS A 198 -19.93 18.16 14.41
CA HIS A 198 -19.73 19.28 13.51
C HIS A 198 -20.83 19.26 12.43
N PRO A 199 -22.05 19.74 12.73
CA PRO A 199 -23.12 19.85 11.74
C PRO A 199 -22.80 20.97 10.72
N ASP A 200 -23.17 20.75 9.46
CA ASP A 200 -23.10 21.72 8.35
C ASP A 200 -21.77 22.51 8.31
N ILE A 201 -20.67 21.78 8.18
CA ILE A 201 -19.33 22.37 8.07
C ILE A 201 -19.27 23.28 6.83
N LYS A 202 -18.95 24.54 7.07
CA LYS A 202 -18.61 25.52 6.03
C LYS A 202 -17.18 25.97 6.20
N ILE A 203 -16.42 26.00 5.10
CA ILE A 203 -15.07 26.54 5.15
C ILE A 203 -15.12 28.05 5.37
N PRO A 204 -14.30 28.61 6.28
CA PRO A 204 -14.19 30.06 6.43
C PRO A 204 -13.74 30.73 5.12
N PRO A 205 -14.36 31.85 4.70
CA PRO A 205 -14.09 32.49 3.41
C PRO A 205 -12.66 33.04 3.29
N LYS A 206 -11.98 33.30 4.42
CA LYS A 206 -10.59 33.73 4.47
C LYS A 206 -9.84 33.03 5.59
N GLY A 207 -8.85 32.22 5.24
CA GLY A 207 -7.96 31.57 6.20
C GLY A 207 -6.62 32.26 6.40
N LYS A 208 -6.02 32.06 7.57
CA LYS A 208 -4.70 32.57 7.96
C LYS A 208 -3.58 31.53 7.84
N ILE A 209 -3.88 30.35 7.28
CA ILE A 209 -2.95 29.22 7.18
C ILE A 209 -2.69 28.88 5.71
N TYR A 210 -1.44 28.53 5.40
CA TYR A 210 -1.09 27.83 4.18
C TYR A 210 -0.35 26.54 4.52
N SER A 211 -0.63 25.47 3.77
CA SER A 211 -0.13 24.13 4.03
C SER A 211 0.53 23.55 2.80
N VAL A 212 1.86 23.45 2.82
CA VAL A 212 2.67 22.97 1.69
C VAL A 212 4.01 22.44 2.19
N ASN A 213 4.56 21.43 1.51
CA ASN A 213 5.92 20.95 1.77
C ASN A 213 6.97 21.90 1.16
N GLU A 214 7.44 22.87 1.95
CA GLU A 214 8.46 23.83 1.49
C GLU A 214 9.82 23.21 1.14
N GLY A 215 10.08 21.96 1.53
CA GLY A 215 11.27 21.21 1.10
C GLY A 215 11.35 21.04 -0.42
N ASN A 216 10.22 21.19 -1.13
CA ASN A 216 10.14 21.14 -2.59
C ASN A 216 10.28 22.50 -3.27
N ALA A 217 10.56 23.59 -2.54
CA ALA A 217 10.57 24.96 -3.07
C ALA A 217 11.40 25.13 -4.36
N LYS A 218 12.56 24.47 -4.44
CA LYS A 218 13.43 24.53 -5.63
C LYS A 218 12.84 23.91 -6.90
N ASN A 219 11.79 23.09 -6.77
CA ASN A 219 11.16 22.37 -7.87
C ASN A 219 9.83 22.97 -8.31
N TRP A 220 9.27 23.91 -7.54
CA TRP A 220 7.99 24.54 -7.85
C TRP A 220 8.05 25.37 -9.13
N ASP A 221 6.89 25.54 -9.75
CA ASP A 221 6.72 26.52 -10.81
C ASP A 221 6.69 27.96 -10.26
N THR A 222 6.85 28.92 -11.16
CA THR A 222 6.88 30.34 -10.80
C THR A 222 5.61 30.82 -10.10
N PRO A 223 4.38 30.47 -10.55
CA PRO A 223 3.15 30.87 -9.86
C PRO A 223 3.07 30.36 -8.42
N THR A 224 3.39 29.09 -8.17
CA THR A 224 3.38 28.49 -6.83
C THR A 224 4.40 29.17 -5.93
N ALA A 225 5.64 29.36 -6.41
CA ALA A 225 6.69 30.01 -5.64
C ALA A 225 6.30 31.44 -5.24
N LYS A 226 5.75 32.23 -6.18
CA LYS A 226 5.25 33.58 -5.91
C LYS A 226 4.09 33.60 -4.93
N TYR A 227 3.17 32.62 -5.00
CA TYR A 227 2.06 32.53 -4.06
C TYR A 227 2.55 32.26 -2.63
N VAL A 228 3.45 31.30 -2.46
CA VAL A 228 4.03 30.97 -1.14
C VAL A 228 4.85 32.15 -0.60
N GLU A 229 5.60 32.85 -1.45
CA GLU A 229 6.30 34.08 -1.08
C GLU A 229 5.32 35.16 -0.60
N LYS A 230 4.22 35.40 -1.33
CA LYS A 230 3.16 36.33 -0.92
C LYS A 230 2.51 35.93 0.42
N CYS A 231 2.42 34.64 0.72
CA CYS A 231 1.91 34.18 2.02
C CYS A 231 2.85 34.58 3.17
N LYS A 232 4.17 34.61 2.94
CA LYS A 232 5.19 34.98 3.94
C LYS A 232 5.40 36.49 4.04
N TYR A 233 5.40 37.16 2.91
CA TYR A 233 5.72 38.58 2.76
C TYR A 233 4.58 39.31 2.03
N PRO A 234 3.39 39.42 2.64
CA PRO A 234 2.28 40.13 2.04
C PRO A 234 2.60 41.62 1.83
N THR A 235 2.29 42.14 0.65
CA THR A 235 2.50 43.55 0.28
C THR A 235 1.23 44.40 0.37
N ASP A 236 0.10 43.78 0.70
CA ASP A 236 -1.23 44.40 0.78
C ASP A 236 -1.60 44.87 2.20
N GLY A 237 -0.62 44.92 3.10
CA GLY A 237 -0.80 45.29 4.51
C GLY A 237 -1.43 44.21 5.39
N SER A 238 -1.75 43.03 4.84
CA SER A 238 -2.21 41.89 5.64
C SER A 238 -1.07 41.25 6.44
N SER A 239 -1.39 40.55 7.52
CA SER A 239 -0.38 39.80 8.28
C SER A 239 0.06 38.54 7.52
N PRO A 240 1.34 38.10 7.64
CA PRO A 240 1.79 36.83 7.08
C PRO A 240 0.90 35.66 7.50
N LYS A 241 0.70 34.71 6.59
CA LYS A 241 -0.01 33.47 6.90
C LYS A 241 0.91 32.51 7.67
N SER A 242 0.32 31.73 8.57
CA SER A 242 1.03 30.69 9.30
C SER A 242 1.24 29.45 8.41
N LEU A 243 2.48 28.95 8.36
CA LEU A 243 2.77 27.64 7.78
C LEU A 243 2.31 26.55 8.75
N ARG A 244 1.51 25.60 8.26
CA ARG A 244 1.22 24.33 8.94
C ARG A 244 1.26 23.22 7.91
N TYR A 245 2.09 22.22 8.12
CA TYR A 245 2.17 21.06 7.24
C TYR A 245 2.38 19.82 8.09
N ILE A 246 1.34 19.02 8.24
CA ILE A 246 1.36 17.79 9.06
C ILE A 246 2.03 16.67 8.27
N GLY A 247 1.80 16.62 6.95
CA GLY A 247 2.35 15.58 6.09
C GLY A 247 1.43 14.36 5.91
N SER A 248 0.19 14.43 6.37
CA SER A 248 -0.93 13.56 5.99
C SER A 248 -2.00 14.44 5.33
N MET A 249 -2.50 14.03 4.17
CA MET A 249 -3.48 14.82 3.43
C MET A 249 -4.76 14.97 4.23
N VAL A 250 -5.27 13.90 4.85
CA VAL A 250 -6.47 13.92 5.70
C VAL A 250 -6.33 14.97 6.79
N ALA A 251 -5.20 14.99 7.51
CA ALA A 251 -5.00 15.90 8.64
C ALA A 251 -4.88 17.37 8.18
N ASP A 252 -4.15 17.63 7.10
CA ASP A 252 -3.98 18.98 6.57
C ASP A 252 -5.27 19.52 5.93
N VAL A 253 -6.05 18.68 5.24
CA VAL A 253 -7.36 19.05 4.67
C VAL A 253 -8.40 19.23 5.77
N HIS A 254 -8.45 18.37 6.79
CA HIS A 254 -9.39 18.51 7.92
C HIS A 254 -9.19 19.85 8.63
N ARG A 255 -7.94 20.23 8.92
CA ARG A 255 -7.63 21.55 9.48
C ARG A 255 -8.05 22.68 8.52
N THR A 256 -7.80 22.53 7.22
CA THR A 256 -8.17 23.54 6.22
C THR A 256 -9.68 23.73 6.15
N LEU A 257 -10.44 22.63 6.25
CA LEU A 257 -11.90 22.63 6.24
C LEU A 257 -12.48 23.40 7.44
N LEU A 258 -11.93 23.18 8.65
CA LEU A 258 -12.46 23.81 9.87
C LEU A 258 -11.92 25.22 10.12
N TYR A 259 -10.64 25.47 9.88
CA TYR A 259 -9.99 26.74 10.23
C TYR A 259 -9.82 27.69 9.03
N GLY A 260 -10.18 27.22 7.84
CA GLY A 260 -9.91 27.91 6.58
C GLY A 260 -8.42 27.95 6.27
N GLY A 261 -8.12 28.32 5.03
CA GLY A 261 -6.74 28.46 4.57
C GLY A 261 -6.61 27.83 3.19
N ILE A 262 -5.42 27.33 2.92
CA ILE A 262 -5.13 26.64 1.67
C ILE A 262 -4.20 25.45 1.93
N PHE A 263 -4.52 24.33 1.31
CA PHE A 263 -3.64 23.18 1.18
C PHE A 263 -3.11 23.12 -0.26
N LEU A 264 -1.79 22.97 -0.42
CA LEU A 264 -1.15 22.87 -1.71
C LEU A 264 -0.31 21.60 -1.79
N TYR A 265 -0.55 20.85 -2.87
CA TYR A 265 0.35 19.79 -3.31
C TYR A 265 0.64 19.98 -4.81
N PRO A 266 1.40 21.03 -5.17
CA PRO A 266 1.60 21.43 -6.56
C PRO A 266 2.40 20.37 -7.33
N ALA A 267 2.21 20.34 -8.64
CA ALA A 267 3.12 19.65 -9.53
C ALA A 267 4.54 20.25 -9.40
N ASP A 268 5.54 19.41 -9.59
CA ASP A 268 6.94 19.85 -9.55
C ASP A 268 7.76 19.18 -10.66
N LYS A 269 9.01 19.57 -10.82
CA LYS A 269 9.90 19.01 -11.86
C LYS A 269 10.09 17.49 -11.78
N LYS A 270 9.90 16.87 -10.60
CA LYS A 270 10.02 15.42 -10.39
C LYS A 270 8.67 14.72 -10.58
N SER A 271 7.58 15.39 -10.28
CA SER A 271 6.21 14.90 -10.40
C SER A 271 5.37 15.90 -11.20
N PRO A 272 5.50 15.94 -12.54
CA PRO A 272 4.83 16.94 -13.39
C PRO A 272 3.31 16.87 -13.37
N SER A 273 2.75 15.74 -12.97
CA SER A 273 1.31 15.50 -12.77
C SER A 273 0.86 15.62 -11.31
N GLY A 274 1.72 16.09 -10.41
CA GLY A 274 1.51 15.98 -8.96
C GLY A 274 1.78 14.57 -8.43
N LYS A 275 1.78 14.42 -7.11
CA LYS A 275 1.99 13.14 -6.41
C LYS A 275 0.67 12.48 -5.98
N LEU A 276 -0.31 13.29 -5.60
CA LEU A 276 -1.60 12.81 -5.11
C LEU A 276 -2.38 12.14 -6.24
N ARG A 277 -3.08 11.06 -5.91
CA ARG A 277 -3.80 10.22 -6.85
C ARG A 277 -5.26 10.65 -6.90
N VAL A 278 -5.72 10.83 -8.13
CA VAL A 278 -6.93 11.60 -8.38
C VAL A 278 -8.19 10.91 -7.83
N MET A 279 -8.33 9.60 -8.04
CA MET A 279 -9.57 8.85 -7.74
C MET A 279 -9.88 8.70 -6.24
N TYR A 280 -8.87 8.48 -5.41
CA TYR A 280 -9.06 8.11 -4.00
C TYR A 280 -8.47 9.11 -3.00
N GLU A 281 -7.69 10.09 -3.43
CA GLU A 281 -7.24 11.20 -2.58
C GLU A 281 -7.87 12.53 -3.01
N VAL A 282 -7.64 12.95 -4.26
CA VAL A 282 -7.95 14.33 -4.70
C VAL A 282 -9.45 14.55 -4.89
N PHE A 283 -10.15 13.65 -5.58
CA PHE A 283 -11.59 13.79 -5.84
C PHE A 283 -12.40 13.79 -4.54
N PRO A 284 -12.29 12.81 -3.62
CA PRO A 284 -13.07 12.81 -2.39
C PRO A 284 -12.89 14.08 -1.55
N MET A 285 -11.64 14.54 -1.41
CA MET A 285 -11.32 15.75 -0.64
C MET A 285 -11.84 17.01 -1.32
N SER A 286 -11.82 17.06 -2.65
CA SER A 286 -12.35 18.19 -3.44
C SER A 286 -13.87 18.26 -3.37
N PHE A 287 -14.55 17.12 -3.40
CA PHE A 287 -16.00 17.04 -3.21
C PHE A 287 -16.41 17.63 -1.85
N LEU A 288 -15.76 17.20 -0.77
CA LEU A 288 -16.00 17.76 0.56
C LEU A 288 -15.67 19.26 0.63
N MET A 289 -14.60 19.70 -0.02
CA MET A 289 -14.21 21.10 -0.01
C MET A 289 -15.25 21.98 -0.70
N GLU A 290 -15.75 21.58 -1.87
CA GLU A 290 -16.76 22.33 -2.62
C GLU A 290 -18.14 22.31 -1.92
N GLU A 291 -18.55 21.16 -1.37
CA GLU A 291 -19.79 21.04 -0.59
C GLU A 291 -19.78 21.90 0.70
N ALA A 292 -18.59 22.16 1.25
CA ALA A 292 -18.40 23.09 2.35
C ALA A 292 -18.31 24.57 1.92
N GLY A 293 -18.48 24.88 0.63
CA GLY A 293 -18.38 26.24 0.07
C GLY A 293 -16.96 26.69 -0.28
N GLY A 294 -16.01 25.77 -0.31
CA GLY A 294 -14.62 25.99 -0.72
C GLY A 294 -14.41 25.80 -2.22
N GLN A 295 -13.15 25.72 -2.61
CA GLN A 295 -12.76 25.52 -4.01
C GLN A 295 -11.55 24.59 -4.11
N SER A 296 -11.47 23.84 -5.22
CA SER A 296 -10.36 22.94 -5.51
C SER A 296 -9.92 23.04 -6.97
N PHE A 297 -8.62 23.26 -7.20
CA PHE A 297 -8.06 23.53 -8.53
C PHE A 297 -6.73 22.83 -8.77
N THR A 298 -6.49 22.40 -10.00
CA THR A 298 -5.20 21.83 -10.45
C THR A 298 -4.19 22.90 -10.91
N GLY A 299 -4.57 24.18 -10.81
CA GLY A 299 -3.86 25.32 -11.41
C GLY A 299 -4.22 25.57 -12.87
N LYS A 300 -4.90 24.64 -13.54
CA LYS A 300 -5.42 24.80 -14.91
C LYS A 300 -6.94 24.86 -14.99
N GLY A 301 -7.62 24.15 -14.10
CA GLY A 301 -9.07 24.11 -14.04
C GLY A 301 -9.58 23.58 -12.70
N ARG A 302 -10.90 23.49 -12.58
CA ARG A 302 -11.59 22.89 -11.44
C ARG A 302 -11.30 21.38 -11.42
N VAL A 303 -10.91 20.87 -10.26
CA VAL A 303 -10.55 19.46 -10.09
C VAL A 303 -11.71 18.53 -10.45
N MET A 304 -12.92 18.87 -10.01
CA MET A 304 -14.11 18.01 -10.15
C MET A 304 -14.58 17.80 -11.59
N ASP A 305 -14.13 18.66 -12.53
CA ASP A 305 -14.45 18.54 -13.96
C ASP A 305 -13.45 17.65 -14.71
N GLU A 306 -12.31 17.32 -14.09
CA GLU A 306 -11.34 16.42 -14.71
C GLU A 306 -11.88 15.00 -14.76
N ARG A 307 -11.68 14.32 -15.89
CA ARG A 307 -11.91 12.88 -15.98
C ARG A 307 -10.63 12.17 -15.56
N ALA A 308 -10.76 11.20 -14.65
CA ALA A 308 -9.61 10.40 -14.26
C ALA A 308 -9.00 9.71 -15.48
N LYS A 309 -7.72 9.95 -15.71
CA LYS A 309 -6.94 9.18 -16.67
C LYS A 309 -6.37 7.99 -15.94
N LEU A 310 -6.49 6.82 -16.56
CA LEU A 310 -5.82 5.63 -16.08
C LEU A 310 -4.31 5.87 -16.15
N VAL A 311 -3.69 6.25 -15.03
CA VAL A 311 -2.25 6.06 -14.87
C VAL A 311 -2.07 4.58 -14.54
N VAL A 312 -2.25 3.72 -15.54
CA VAL A 312 -1.57 2.42 -15.48
C VAL A 312 -0.09 2.79 -15.41
N GLN A 313 0.61 2.22 -14.45
CA GLN A 313 2.07 2.30 -14.34
C GLN A 313 2.77 1.57 -15.50
N THR A 314 2.43 1.90 -16.75
CA THR A 314 3.24 1.58 -17.94
C THR A 314 4.39 2.59 -18.10
N THR A 315 4.29 3.77 -17.46
CA THR A 315 5.31 4.82 -17.49
C THR A 315 6.58 4.46 -16.72
N THR A 316 6.53 3.50 -15.79
CA THR A 316 7.70 3.08 -15.00
C THR A 316 8.74 2.37 -15.87
N LEU A 317 8.35 1.70 -16.96
CA LEU A 317 9.31 1.03 -17.84
C LEU A 317 10.06 2.03 -18.74
N ILE A 318 9.35 3.00 -19.34
CA ILE A 318 9.94 3.98 -20.28
C ILE A 318 10.73 5.05 -19.51
N ALA A 319 10.24 5.52 -18.36
CA ALA A 319 10.97 6.47 -17.53
C ALA A 319 12.22 5.85 -16.91
N VAL A 320 12.21 4.55 -16.55
CA VAL A 320 13.41 3.83 -16.12
C VAL A 320 14.40 3.69 -17.28
N VAL A 321 13.96 3.36 -18.50
CA VAL A 321 14.86 3.27 -19.66
C VAL A 321 15.47 4.65 -20.02
N GLN A 322 14.67 5.72 -19.99
CA GLN A 322 15.13 7.08 -20.33
C GLN A 322 16.00 7.69 -19.23
N THR A 323 15.69 7.42 -17.95
CA THR A 323 16.54 7.78 -16.81
C THR A 323 17.81 6.94 -16.77
N CYS A 324 17.76 5.65 -17.12
CA CYS A 324 18.95 4.82 -17.28
C CYS A 324 19.85 5.32 -18.42
N LEU A 325 19.29 5.71 -19.57
CA LEU A 325 20.03 6.31 -20.69
C LEU A 325 20.63 7.67 -20.31
N MET A 326 19.88 8.53 -19.61
CA MET A 326 20.41 9.80 -19.08
C MET A 326 21.47 9.60 -17.99
N LEU A 327 21.36 8.55 -17.16
CA LEU A 327 22.36 8.19 -16.15
C LEU A 327 23.62 7.56 -16.76
N ILE A 328 23.49 6.83 -17.88
CA ILE A 328 24.62 6.34 -18.68
C ILE A 328 25.34 7.53 -19.32
N HIS A 329 24.61 8.47 -19.91
CA HIS A 329 25.19 9.68 -20.52
C HIS A 329 25.83 10.62 -19.47
N LYS A 330 25.20 10.82 -18.30
CA LYS A 330 25.81 11.55 -17.16
C LYS A 330 26.99 10.82 -16.52
N ARG A 331 27.07 9.48 -16.64
CA ARG A 331 28.22 8.69 -16.15
C ARG A 331 29.44 8.82 -17.06
N ASP A 332 29.24 8.94 -18.37
CA ASP A 332 30.36 9.18 -19.30
C ASP A 332 30.93 10.59 -19.16
N VAL A 333 30.09 11.59 -18.87
CA VAL A 333 30.55 12.99 -18.65
C VAL A 333 31.25 13.18 -17.29
N ARG A 334 31.03 12.31 -16.30
CA ARG A 334 31.64 12.41 -14.95
C ARG A 334 32.86 11.51 -14.73
N ARG A 335 33.39 10.89 -15.78
CA ARG A 335 34.57 10.02 -15.74
C ARG A 335 35.92 10.75 -15.83
N GLY A 336 35.94 12.07 -15.72
CA GLY A 336 37.15 12.83 -15.41
C GLY A 336 37.34 12.91 -13.89
N ASP A 337 38.34 12.19 -13.39
CA ASP A 337 39.01 12.38 -12.09
C ASP A 337 38.21 12.19 -10.80
N LYS A 338 38.02 10.92 -10.39
CA LYS A 338 38.20 10.46 -8.98
C LYS A 338 38.61 8.97 -8.94
N PRO A 339 39.50 8.54 -8.04
CA PRO A 339 39.89 7.13 -7.94
C PRO A 339 38.76 6.31 -7.30
N VAL A 340 38.39 5.23 -7.98
CA VAL A 340 37.34 4.30 -7.55
C VAL A 340 37.99 3.13 -6.81
N ILE A 341 37.56 2.87 -5.57
CA ILE A 341 37.79 1.59 -4.90
C ILE A 341 37.02 0.52 -5.71
N ARG A 342 37.73 -0.26 -6.52
CA ARG A 342 37.14 -1.33 -7.32
C ARG A 342 36.97 -2.58 -6.45
N TYR A 343 35.73 -3.04 -6.29
CA TYR A 343 35.49 -4.45 -5.97
C TYR A 343 36.10 -5.31 -7.09
N ALA A 344 36.66 -6.47 -6.74
CA ALA A 344 37.35 -7.38 -7.64
C ALA A 344 36.59 -7.59 -8.97
N PRO A 345 37.28 -7.81 -10.12
CA PRO A 345 36.64 -7.89 -11.43
C PRO A 345 35.49 -8.91 -11.43
N MET A 346 34.32 -8.52 -11.95
CA MET A 346 33.16 -9.42 -12.08
C MET A 346 33.52 -10.72 -12.80
N LEU A 347 34.45 -10.66 -13.77
CA LEU A 347 34.97 -11.82 -14.48
C LEU A 347 35.73 -12.78 -13.54
N THR A 348 36.60 -12.26 -12.67
CA THR A 348 37.32 -13.05 -11.66
C THR A 348 36.34 -13.72 -10.69
N ARG A 349 35.31 -12.98 -10.25
CA ARG A 349 34.26 -13.51 -9.38
C ARG A 349 33.46 -14.65 -10.04
N TYR A 350 33.20 -14.52 -11.34
CA TYR A 350 32.53 -15.57 -12.12
C TYR A 350 33.44 -16.80 -12.31
N GLN A 351 34.72 -16.60 -12.62
CA GLN A 351 35.71 -17.67 -12.74
C GLN A 351 35.86 -18.46 -11.43
N GLU A 352 35.96 -17.77 -10.30
CA GLU A 352 36.01 -18.41 -8.97
C GLU A 352 34.72 -19.19 -8.64
N ARG A 353 33.55 -18.64 -8.97
CA ARG A 353 32.28 -19.35 -8.81
C ARG A 353 32.28 -20.63 -9.63
N MET A 354 32.68 -20.57 -10.90
CA MET A 354 32.75 -21.74 -11.77
C MET A 354 33.76 -22.77 -11.26
N ALA A 355 34.92 -22.34 -10.76
CA ALA A 355 35.90 -23.23 -10.15
C ALA A 355 35.35 -23.94 -8.90
N ASN A 356 34.66 -23.22 -8.01
CA ASN A 356 34.03 -23.80 -6.82
C ASN A 356 32.92 -24.80 -7.18
N LEU A 357 32.07 -24.48 -8.15
CA LEU A 357 31.03 -25.40 -8.63
C LEU A 357 31.64 -26.65 -9.28
N ASN A 358 32.72 -26.49 -10.04
CA ASN A 358 33.44 -27.61 -10.61
C ASN A 358 34.01 -28.52 -9.51
N TYR A 359 34.58 -27.95 -8.45
CA TYR A 359 35.05 -28.69 -7.29
C TYR A 359 33.93 -29.45 -6.56
N ILE A 360 32.74 -28.84 -6.44
CA ILE A 360 31.56 -29.51 -5.83
C ILE A 360 31.05 -30.66 -6.70
N TYR A 361 30.94 -30.48 -8.03
CA TYR A 361 30.26 -31.43 -8.91
C TYR A 361 31.15 -32.53 -9.48
N ASN A 362 32.43 -32.23 -9.69
CA ASN A 362 33.38 -33.11 -10.36
C ASN A 362 34.44 -33.65 -9.40
N CYS A 363 34.03 -33.95 -8.17
CA CYS A 363 34.85 -34.60 -7.16
C CYS A 363 34.66 -36.13 -7.14
N SER A 364 35.36 -36.83 -6.24
CA SER A 364 35.13 -38.25 -5.96
C SER A 364 33.87 -38.45 -5.11
N ASP A 365 33.28 -39.65 -5.11
CA ASP A 365 32.06 -39.93 -4.31
C ASP A 365 32.29 -39.73 -2.80
N THR A 366 33.50 -40.01 -2.30
CA THR A 366 33.88 -39.73 -0.92
C THR A 366 33.82 -38.23 -0.64
N LYS A 367 34.38 -37.39 -1.52
CA LYS A 367 34.32 -35.92 -1.37
C LYS A 367 32.90 -35.39 -1.56
N ALA A 368 32.10 -35.96 -2.45
CA ALA A 368 30.71 -35.58 -2.64
C ALA A 368 29.87 -35.82 -1.37
N LEU A 369 30.11 -36.90 -0.63
CA LEU A 369 29.49 -37.12 0.69
C LEU A 369 29.85 -35.99 1.67
N TRP A 370 31.09 -35.52 1.67
CA TRP A 370 31.56 -34.42 2.52
C TRP A 370 31.17 -33.02 2.06
N MET A 371 30.64 -32.85 0.85
CA MET A 371 30.24 -31.54 0.32
C MET A 371 28.73 -31.43 0.13
N LEU A 372 28.07 -32.51 -0.27
CA LEU A 372 26.64 -32.56 -0.63
C LEU A 372 25.84 -33.50 0.27
N ARG A 373 26.48 -34.18 1.24
CA ARG A 373 25.85 -35.21 2.10
C ARG A 373 25.30 -36.42 1.34
N MET A 374 25.66 -36.59 0.07
CA MET A 374 25.28 -37.72 -0.76
C MET A 374 26.29 -37.95 -1.88
N LYS A 375 26.35 -39.18 -2.40
CA LYS A 375 27.17 -39.53 -3.57
C LYS A 375 26.69 -38.80 -4.83
N ARG A 376 27.52 -38.72 -5.87
CA ARG A 376 27.24 -37.92 -7.08
C ARG A 376 26.03 -38.42 -7.87
N ALA A 377 25.88 -39.73 -7.97
CA ALA A 377 24.76 -40.34 -8.69
C ALA A 377 23.40 -40.08 -7.99
N PRO A 378 23.23 -40.30 -6.67
CA PRO A 378 22.04 -39.87 -5.95
C PRO A 378 21.73 -38.38 -6.07
N PHE A 379 22.73 -37.50 -5.97
CA PHE A 379 22.54 -36.06 -6.13
C PHE A 379 21.99 -35.70 -7.51
N THR A 380 22.59 -36.28 -8.56
CA THR A 380 22.15 -36.04 -9.94
C THR A 380 20.71 -36.54 -10.14
N ARG A 381 20.38 -37.71 -9.61
CA ARG A 381 19.01 -38.24 -9.66
C ARG A 381 18.01 -37.33 -8.94
N LEU A 382 18.36 -36.83 -7.75
CA LEU A 382 17.49 -35.92 -6.99
C LEU A 382 17.18 -34.64 -7.79
N VAL A 383 18.20 -34.01 -8.36
CA VAL A 383 18.05 -32.83 -9.22
C VAL A 383 17.20 -33.14 -10.45
N GLN A 384 17.40 -34.32 -11.07
CA GLN A 384 16.60 -34.76 -12.21
C GLN A 384 15.13 -35.01 -11.83
N THR A 385 14.84 -35.61 -10.67
CA THR A 385 13.48 -35.80 -10.17
C THR A 385 12.76 -34.47 -9.98
N PHE A 386 13.44 -33.46 -9.42
CA PHE A 386 12.86 -32.13 -9.28
C PHE A 386 12.58 -31.47 -10.63
N ARG A 387 13.46 -31.65 -11.61
CA ARG A 387 13.28 -31.10 -12.97
C ARG A 387 12.18 -31.81 -13.74
N SER A 388 12.14 -33.14 -13.74
CA SER A 388 11.17 -33.92 -14.52
C SER A 388 9.75 -33.74 -14.02
N LYS A 389 9.56 -33.53 -12.72
CA LYS A 389 8.26 -33.17 -12.12
C LYS A 389 7.92 -31.68 -12.26
N GLY A 390 8.78 -30.88 -12.91
CA GLY A 390 8.56 -29.44 -13.10
C GLY A 390 8.68 -28.58 -11.83
N LEU A 391 9.14 -29.17 -10.73
CA LEU A 391 9.22 -28.54 -9.40
C LEU A 391 10.40 -27.57 -9.26
N LEU A 392 11.49 -27.79 -9.99
CA LEU A 392 12.67 -26.93 -9.94
C LEU A 392 13.24 -26.67 -11.35
N ARG A 393 13.59 -25.41 -11.64
CA ARG A 393 14.07 -24.97 -12.96
C ARG A 393 15.33 -24.13 -12.84
N ASP A 394 16.12 -24.09 -13.91
CA ASP A 394 17.28 -23.21 -14.00
C ASP A 394 16.82 -21.74 -14.06
N SER A 395 17.52 -20.84 -13.39
CA SER A 395 17.36 -19.40 -13.57
C SER A 395 18.39 -18.88 -14.59
N ILE A 396 18.22 -17.63 -15.04
CA ILE A 396 19.17 -16.95 -15.92
C ILE A 396 20.60 -16.88 -15.36
N TYR A 397 20.79 -17.04 -14.04
CA TYR A 397 22.10 -16.92 -13.39
C TYR A 397 22.52 -18.13 -12.56
N THR A 398 21.62 -19.09 -12.29
CA THR A 398 21.85 -20.21 -11.34
C THR A 398 21.12 -21.47 -11.77
N SER A 399 21.87 -22.53 -12.05
CA SER A 399 21.30 -23.83 -12.41
C SER A 399 20.57 -24.47 -11.22
N ALA A 400 19.50 -25.23 -11.47
CA ALA A 400 18.77 -26.02 -10.48
C ALA A 400 19.72 -26.91 -9.65
N LYS A 401 20.77 -27.44 -10.28
CA LYS A 401 21.83 -28.21 -9.62
C LYS A 401 22.54 -27.39 -8.53
N GLU A 402 22.83 -26.12 -8.81
CA GLU A 402 23.43 -25.19 -7.87
C GLU A 402 22.49 -24.75 -6.77
N GLN A 403 21.21 -24.57 -7.08
CA GLN A 403 20.19 -24.26 -6.07
C GLN A 403 20.11 -25.38 -5.02
N VAL A 404 20.08 -26.65 -5.47
CA VAL A 404 20.08 -27.81 -4.55
C VAL A 404 21.41 -27.94 -3.80
N ALA A 405 22.54 -27.64 -4.44
CA ALA A 405 23.84 -27.65 -3.75
C ALA A 405 23.91 -26.59 -2.63
N MET A 406 23.41 -25.37 -2.86
CA MET A 406 23.31 -24.33 -1.84
C MET A 406 22.44 -24.78 -0.66
N PHE A 407 21.29 -25.39 -0.95
CA PHE A 407 20.40 -25.93 0.07
C PHE A 407 21.10 -26.99 0.94
N LEU A 408 21.80 -27.94 0.33
CA LEU A 408 22.51 -28.99 1.05
C LEU A 408 23.70 -28.45 1.86
N HIS A 409 24.33 -27.37 1.43
CA HIS A 409 25.40 -26.72 2.22
C HIS A 409 24.83 -26.03 3.47
N VAL A 410 23.67 -25.40 3.37
CA VAL A 410 23.00 -24.79 4.54
C VAL A 410 22.42 -25.87 5.46
N ALA A 411 21.54 -26.73 4.94
CA ALA A 411 20.82 -27.73 5.74
C ALA A 411 21.72 -28.87 6.22
N GLY A 412 22.61 -29.37 5.35
CA GLY A 412 23.45 -30.53 5.64
C GLY A 412 24.63 -30.25 6.56
N TYR A 413 25.08 -29.00 6.68
CA TYR A 413 26.19 -28.61 7.56
C TYR A 413 25.78 -27.62 8.65
N ASN A 414 24.47 -27.32 8.77
CA ASN A 414 23.94 -26.32 9.69
C ASN A 414 24.69 -24.97 9.59
N GLN A 415 25.08 -24.58 8.37
CA GLN A 415 25.87 -23.38 8.13
C GLN A 415 24.98 -22.15 8.07
N ARG A 416 25.40 -21.07 8.73
CA ARG A 416 24.73 -19.77 8.63
C ARG A 416 24.86 -19.22 7.21
N PHE A 417 23.80 -18.59 6.70
CA PHE A 417 23.76 -18.00 5.36
C PHE A 417 24.93 -17.07 5.03
N ARG A 418 25.53 -16.40 6.02
CA ARG A 418 26.70 -15.51 5.84
C ARG A 418 27.96 -16.20 5.31
N PHE A 419 28.09 -17.52 5.43
CA PHE A 419 29.28 -18.27 5.00
C PHE A 419 29.15 -18.86 3.59
N ILE A 420 27.91 -19.03 3.10
CA ILE A 420 27.61 -19.62 1.79
C ILE A 420 28.05 -18.72 0.60
N PRO A 421 28.02 -17.37 0.69
CA PRO A 421 28.55 -16.48 -0.36
C PRO A 421 30.02 -16.74 -0.71
N ASN A 422 30.83 -17.27 0.20
CA ASN A 422 32.23 -17.56 -0.07
C ASN A 422 32.39 -18.71 -1.07
N THR A 423 31.49 -19.69 -1.02
CA THR A 423 31.51 -20.87 -1.89
C THR A 423 30.79 -20.60 -3.21
N PHE A 424 29.59 -20.02 -3.15
CA PHE A 424 28.73 -19.89 -4.33
C PHE A 424 28.76 -18.50 -4.99
N ARG A 425 29.49 -17.53 -4.41
CA ARG A 425 29.61 -16.14 -4.89
C ARG A 425 28.26 -15.46 -5.18
N GLY A 426 27.18 -15.94 -4.54
CA GLY A 426 25.84 -15.34 -4.58
C GLY A 426 25.63 -14.37 -3.43
N SER A 427 24.69 -13.44 -3.58
CA SER A 427 24.26 -12.59 -2.46
C SER A 427 23.54 -13.44 -1.39
N MET A 428 23.56 -12.98 -0.13
CA MET A 428 22.82 -13.67 0.93
C MET A 428 21.32 -13.78 0.61
N LYS A 429 20.72 -12.76 -0.02
CA LYS A 429 19.34 -12.76 -0.50
C LYS A 429 19.11 -13.88 -1.53
N THR A 430 20.01 -14.01 -2.50
CA THR A 430 19.97 -15.04 -3.54
C THR A 430 20.04 -16.45 -2.94
N ILE A 431 20.94 -16.68 -1.99
CA ILE A 431 21.10 -17.98 -1.35
C ILE A 431 19.89 -18.34 -0.47
N SER A 432 19.36 -17.38 0.29
CA SER A 432 18.14 -17.56 1.09
C SER A 432 16.93 -17.92 0.21
N TRP A 433 16.79 -17.24 -0.94
CA TRP A 433 15.73 -17.53 -1.90
C TRP A 433 15.81 -18.97 -2.42
N TYR A 434 16.98 -19.40 -2.91
CA TYR A 434 17.16 -20.77 -3.42
C TYR A 434 17.01 -21.83 -2.32
N PHE A 435 17.42 -21.52 -1.08
CA PHE A 435 17.20 -22.41 0.06
C PHE A 435 15.71 -22.68 0.30
N ARG A 436 14.88 -21.63 0.34
CA ARG A 436 13.42 -21.77 0.56
C ARG A 436 12.75 -22.51 -0.59
N GLN A 437 13.13 -22.20 -1.82
CA GLN A 437 12.60 -22.88 -3.00
C GLN A 437 12.89 -24.38 -2.97
N VAL A 438 14.15 -24.77 -2.71
CA VAL A 438 14.50 -26.19 -2.64
C VAL A 438 13.85 -26.87 -1.42
N LEU A 439 13.72 -26.19 -0.28
CA LEU A 439 13.03 -26.72 0.89
C LEU A 439 11.56 -27.04 0.58
N TYR A 440 10.86 -26.13 -0.10
CA TYR A 440 9.49 -26.36 -0.55
C TYR A 440 9.41 -27.57 -1.49
N VAL A 441 10.29 -27.63 -2.49
CA VAL A 441 10.35 -28.73 -3.47
C VAL A 441 10.64 -30.08 -2.81
N VAL A 442 11.52 -30.13 -1.80
CA VAL A 442 11.75 -31.32 -0.99
C VAL A 442 10.49 -31.72 -0.22
N GLY A 443 9.79 -30.73 0.35
CA GLY A 443 8.51 -30.92 1.06
C GLY A 443 7.43 -31.52 0.18
N GLU A 444 7.38 -31.21 -1.11
CA GLU A 444 6.40 -31.77 -2.05
C GLU A 444 6.60 -33.28 -2.31
N LEU A 445 7.82 -33.80 -2.09
CA LEU A 445 8.06 -35.25 -2.18
C LEU A 445 7.63 -36.02 -0.91
N ARG A 446 7.14 -35.35 0.14
CA ARG A 446 6.81 -35.99 1.44
C ARG A 446 5.84 -37.15 1.31
N GLY A 447 4.79 -37.02 0.49
CA GLY A 447 3.75 -38.05 0.34
C GLY A 447 4.23 -39.31 -0.37
N GLU A 448 5.29 -39.21 -1.18
CA GLU A 448 5.87 -40.34 -1.92
C GLU A 448 7.03 -41.00 -1.16
N MET A 449 7.83 -40.19 -0.45
CA MET A 449 9.09 -40.60 0.17
C MET A 449 8.95 -40.96 1.65
N ILE A 450 7.94 -40.42 2.34
CA ILE A 450 7.68 -40.70 3.76
C ILE A 450 6.47 -41.64 3.81
N ARG A 451 6.74 -42.93 4.03
CA ARG A 451 5.70 -43.92 4.28
C ARG A 451 5.50 -44.08 5.78
N SER A 452 4.24 -44.10 6.21
CA SER A 452 3.92 -44.47 7.59
C SER A 452 4.38 -45.91 7.85
N PRO A 453 4.98 -46.23 9.01
CA PRO A 453 5.40 -47.58 9.31
C PRO A 453 4.16 -48.49 9.28
N ILE A 454 4.17 -49.49 8.40
CA ILE A 454 3.19 -50.58 8.45
C ILE A 454 3.41 -51.25 9.81
N GLY A 455 2.37 -51.36 10.63
CA GLY A 455 2.42 -51.70 12.07
C GLY A 455 3.00 -53.07 12.47
N ARG A 456 3.87 -53.68 11.65
CA ARG A 456 4.70 -54.83 12.02
C ARG A 456 6.17 -54.41 12.08
N THR A 457 6.76 -54.54 13.25
CA THR A 457 8.21 -54.43 13.45
C THR A 457 8.93 -55.39 12.49
N PRO A 458 9.80 -54.89 11.59
CA PRO A 458 10.59 -55.73 10.70
C PRO A 458 11.33 -56.82 11.47
N SER A 459 11.35 -58.05 10.96
CA SER A 459 11.95 -59.21 11.65
C SER A 459 13.40 -58.99 12.08
N LYS A 460 14.15 -58.14 11.34
CA LYS A 460 15.56 -57.80 11.58
C LYS A 460 15.81 -56.99 12.87
N ILE A 461 14.79 -56.36 13.45
CA ILE A 461 14.90 -55.53 14.66
C ILE A 461 13.99 -56.04 15.80
N ARG A 462 13.30 -57.16 15.61
CA ARG A 462 12.32 -57.69 16.57
C ARG A 462 12.97 -58.25 17.85
N SER A 463 14.24 -58.63 17.79
CA SER A 463 15.04 -59.15 18.91
C SER A 463 16.17 -58.21 19.33
N SER A 464 16.16 -56.96 18.85
CA SER A 464 17.12 -55.94 19.32
C SER A 464 16.80 -55.58 20.77
N PRO A 465 17.74 -55.71 21.72
CA PRO A 465 17.53 -55.32 23.11
C PRO A 465 17.62 -53.79 23.34
N ARG A 466 17.80 -53.00 22.27
CA ARG A 466 17.74 -51.53 22.28
C ARG A 466 16.46 -51.04 21.64
#